data_AF-E3KXN7-F1
#
_entry.id   AF-E3KXN7-F1
#
_cell.length_a   1.000
_cell.length_b   1.000
_cell.length_c   1.000
_cell.angle_alpha   90.00
_cell.angle_beta   90.00
_cell.angle_gamma   90.00
#
_symmetry.space_group_name_H-M   'P 1'
#
loop_
_entity.id
_entity.type
_entity.pdbx_description
1 polymer ?
#
loop_
_entity_poly.entity_id
_entity_poly.type
_entity_poly.pdbx_seq_one_letter_code
_entity_poly.pdbx_strand_id
1 'polypeptide(L)'
;MTKQRNKGQQKAIIKKQGITEQPTEARIPSINLRTKYYSIVPLHLLFIHFTIYYLPGKIISSPEDGQAAAAAGGGRSMIGLNVEHLVHHPIRSLLVINLGTLLVQLWFTNFLRSWRNSLVGPTASHEPSTSEKSQPLPDKHRLARQLKTLFLSLISAPPSEFPKRLAKELDPKLRSLIFRSTLLLKEALLINTVILLVITALLVLLGASASSLSQLFKNLGLACFLGLLGFFPASLLIGWNQAREKPNWIRIFSAFQPKNEVEVALLFPAFGACFGTWLGAIPIPLDWDRPWQAWPITCLVGASVGHAIGSIASIIHSASSSHS
;
A
#
# COMPACT_ATOMS: atom_id res chain seq x y z
N MET A 1 -14.14 -88.73 -17.95
CA MET A 1 -15.24 -87.73 -17.86
C MET A 1 -14.94 -86.84 -16.67
N THR A 2 -14.28 -85.71 -16.89
CA THR A 2 -13.58 -84.99 -15.82
C THR A 2 -13.81 -83.49 -15.95
N LYS A 3 -14.51 -82.91 -14.98
CA LYS A 3 -14.75 -81.48 -14.79
C LYS A 3 -14.09 -81.10 -13.46
N GLN A 4 -13.04 -80.27 -13.48
CA GLN A 4 -12.65 -79.33 -12.41
C GLN A 4 -11.19 -78.87 -12.62
N ARG A 5 -10.99 -77.69 -13.22
CA ARG A 5 -9.79 -76.88 -12.99
C ARG A 5 -9.99 -75.45 -13.51
N ASN A 6 -10.62 -74.59 -12.70
CA ASN A 6 -10.58 -73.14 -12.97
C ASN A 6 -10.84 -72.26 -11.73
N LYS A 7 -10.19 -72.57 -10.59
CA LYS A 7 -10.25 -71.73 -9.37
C LYS A 7 -8.91 -71.08 -8.98
N GLY A 8 -7.84 -71.31 -9.75
CA GLY A 8 -6.50 -70.80 -9.45
C GLY A 8 -6.18 -69.41 -10.02
N GLN A 9 -6.78 -69.01 -11.16
CA GLN A 9 -6.45 -67.74 -11.83
C GLN A 9 -7.28 -66.55 -11.37
N GLN A 10 -8.42 -66.76 -10.71
CA GLN A 10 -9.31 -65.65 -10.32
C GLN A 10 -8.86 -64.91 -9.04
N LYS A 11 -7.91 -65.46 -8.28
CA LYS A 11 -7.32 -64.79 -7.10
C LYS A 11 -6.11 -63.91 -7.43
N ALA A 12 -5.55 -63.99 -8.64
CA ALA A 12 -4.40 -63.18 -9.03
C ALA A 12 -4.77 -61.85 -9.72
N ILE A 13 -6.02 -61.69 -10.17
CA ILE A 13 -6.48 -60.49 -10.88
C ILE A 13 -7.18 -59.49 -9.93
N ILE A 14 -7.48 -59.88 -8.69
CA ILE A 14 -8.14 -59.02 -7.68
C ILE A 14 -7.15 -58.13 -6.92
N LYS A 15 -5.85 -58.12 -7.26
CA LYS A 15 -4.83 -57.27 -6.61
C LYS A 15 -4.27 -56.17 -7.53
N LYS A 16 -5.05 -55.70 -8.49
CA LYS A 16 -4.69 -54.56 -9.36
C LYS A 16 -5.89 -53.67 -9.69
N GLN A 17 -6.80 -53.48 -8.75
CA GLN A 17 -7.75 -52.37 -8.75
C GLN A 17 -7.78 -51.78 -7.33
N GLY A 18 -6.64 -51.29 -6.89
CA GLY A 18 -6.66 -50.19 -5.92
C GLY A 18 -7.15 -48.99 -6.71
N ILE A 19 -8.46 -48.73 -6.65
CA ILE A 19 -8.99 -47.40 -6.91
C ILE A 19 -8.31 -46.54 -5.84
N THR A 20 -7.20 -45.91 -6.21
CA THR A 20 -6.73 -44.73 -5.47
C THR A 20 -7.76 -43.66 -5.80
N GLU A 21 -8.86 -43.66 -5.04
CA GLU A 21 -9.59 -42.43 -4.80
C GLU A 21 -8.55 -41.50 -4.19
N GLN A 22 -7.93 -40.67 -5.04
CA GLN A 22 -7.34 -39.45 -4.52
C GLN A 22 -8.48 -38.78 -3.76
N PRO A 23 -8.27 -38.34 -2.51
CA PRO A 23 -9.26 -37.50 -1.88
C PRO A 23 -9.48 -36.37 -2.86
N THR A 24 -10.73 -36.16 -3.26
CA THR A 24 -11.14 -34.93 -3.93
C THR A 24 -10.91 -33.82 -2.90
N GLU A 25 -9.64 -33.44 -2.72
CA GLU A 25 -9.27 -32.19 -2.09
C GLU A 25 -10.04 -31.18 -2.91
N ALA A 26 -11.10 -30.64 -2.30
CA ALA A 26 -11.86 -29.56 -2.86
C ALA A 26 -10.84 -28.51 -3.28
N ARG A 27 -10.55 -28.46 -4.59
CA ARG A 27 -9.54 -27.57 -5.15
C ARG A 27 -10.10 -26.18 -4.93
N ILE A 28 -9.74 -25.57 -3.80
CA ILE A 28 -10.14 -24.21 -3.45
C ILE A 28 -9.82 -23.39 -4.69
N PRO A 29 -10.83 -22.75 -5.31
CA PRO A 29 -10.61 -22.04 -6.56
C PRO A 29 -9.48 -21.04 -6.33
N SER A 30 -8.40 -21.16 -7.11
CA SER A 30 -7.25 -20.28 -6.99
C SER A 30 -7.74 -18.86 -7.24
N ILE A 31 -7.76 -18.04 -6.19
CA ILE A 31 -8.29 -16.67 -6.24
C ILE A 31 -7.48 -15.90 -7.28
N ASN A 32 -8.16 -15.43 -8.32
CA ASN A 32 -7.53 -14.56 -9.31
C ASN A 32 -7.28 -13.18 -8.67
N LEU A 33 -6.03 -12.91 -8.31
CA LEU A 33 -5.64 -11.66 -7.64
C LEU A 33 -5.83 -10.42 -8.53
N ARG A 34 -5.86 -10.58 -9.87
CA ARG A 34 -6.26 -9.52 -10.80
C ARG A 34 -7.74 -9.17 -10.62
N THR A 35 -8.62 -10.16 -10.53
CA THR A 35 -10.05 -9.90 -10.24
C THR A 35 -10.24 -9.28 -8.86
N LYS A 36 -9.45 -9.69 -7.87
CA LYS A 36 -9.47 -9.10 -6.53
C LYS A 36 -9.05 -7.63 -6.52
N TYR A 37 -8.14 -7.23 -7.42
CA TYR A 37 -7.72 -5.84 -7.58
C TYR A 37 -8.92 -4.93 -7.88
N TYR A 38 -9.83 -5.35 -8.76
CA TYR A 38 -11.04 -4.59 -9.10
C TYR A 38 -11.97 -4.35 -7.90
N SER A 39 -12.00 -5.27 -6.94
CA SER A 39 -12.79 -5.12 -5.72
C SER A 39 -12.07 -4.32 -4.63
N ILE A 40 -10.73 -4.33 -4.62
CA ILE A 40 -9.92 -3.66 -3.59
C ILE A 40 -9.76 -2.17 -3.88
N VAL A 41 -9.66 -1.76 -5.14
CA VAL A 41 -9.48 -0.34 -5.48
C VAL A 41 -10.64 0.53 -4.98
N PRO A 42 -11.93 0.20 -5.19
CA PRO A 42 -13.03 0.98 -4.63
C PRO A 42 -12.96 1.11 -3.09
N LEU A 43 -12.55 0.03 -2.41
CA LEU A 43 -12.38 0.05 -0.96
C LEU A 43 -11.20 0.96 -0.54
N HIS A 44 -10.09 0.91 -1.27
CA HIS A 44 -8.95 1.80 -1.07
C HIS A 44 -9.35 3.27 -1.23
N LEU A 45 -10.06 3.60 -2.32
CA LEU A 45 -10.56 4.96 -2.56
C LEU A 45 -11.55 5.42 -1.49
N LEU A 46 -12.43 4.52 -1.01
CA LEU A 46 -13.34 4.81 0.09
C LEU A 46 -12.58 5.12 1.39
N PHE A 47 -11.52 4.37 1.71
CA PHE A 47 -10.71 4.65 2.89
C PHE A 47 -9.91 5.94 2.77
N ILE A 48 -9.41 6.30 1.59
CA ILE A 48 -8.80 7.61 1.34
C ILE A 48 -9.84 8.72 1.51
N HIS A 49 -11.03 8.57 0.92
CA HIS A 49 -12.13 9.52 1.08
C HIS A 49 -12.51 9.71 2.57
N PHE A 50 -12.69 8.62 3.31
CA PHE A 50 -12.98 8.65 4.73
C PHE A 50 -11.89 9.38 5.53
N THR A 51 -10.62 9.13 5.21
CA THR A 51 -9.46 9.75 5.87
C THR A 51 -9.44 11.27 5.67
N ILE A 52 -9.88 11.76 4.52
CA ILE A 52 -9.87 13.20 4.20
C ILE A 52 -11.10 13.90 4.78
N TYR A 53 -12.30 13.39 4.50
CA TYR A 53 -13.54 14.14 4.72
C TYR A 53 -14.23 13.84 6.04
N TYR A 54 -13.97 12.69 6.66
CA TYR A 54 -14.69 12.28 7.87
C TYR A 54 -13.79 12.20 9.11
N LEU A 55 -12.61 11.57 8.98
CA LEU A 55 -11.75 11.26 10.12
C LEU A 55 -11.31 12.51 10.92
N PRO A 56 -10.83 13.60 10.31
CA PRO A 56 -10.39 14.78 11.06
C PRO A 56 -11.57 15.47 11.76
N GLY A 57 -12.73 15.49 11.10
CA GLY A 57 -13.96 16.04 11.66
C GLY A 57 -14.42 15.32 12.94
N LYS A 58 -14.06 14.05 13.11
CA LYS A 58 -14.36 13.28 14.33
C LYS A 58 -13.30 13.42 15.43
N ILE A 59 -12.04 13.61 15.05
CA ILE A 59 -10.92 13.64 16.00
C ILE A 59 -10.66 15.05 16.52
N ILE A 60 -10.86 16.07 15.67
CA ILE A 60 -10.37 17.43 15.91
C ILE A 60 -11.51 18.39 16.28
N SER A 61 -12.69 18.27 15.66
CA SER A 61 -13.76 19.25 15.85
C SER A 61 -14.38 19.19 17.25
N SER A 62 -14.49 20.35 17.88
CA SER A 62 -15.24 20.55 19.12
C SER A 62 -16.74 20.67 18.81
N PRO A 63 -17.67 20.36 19.73
CA PRO A 63 -19.11 20.57 19.52
C PRO A 63 -19.50 22.00 19.12
N GLU A 64 -18.71 22.99 19.52
CA GLU A 64 -18.90 24.43 19.23
C GLU A 64 -18.70 24.76 17.73
N ASP A 65 -17.78 24.06 17.05
CA ASP A 65 -17.52 24.25 15.61
C ASP A 65 -18.75 23.85 14.76
N GLY A 66 -19.51 22.85 15.22
CA GLY A 66 -20.74 22.40 14.56
C GLY A 66 -21.92 23.38 14.69
N GLN A 67 -21.96 24.17 15.76
CA GLN A 67 -22.97 25.22 15.96
C GLN A 67 -22.65 26.47 15.13
N ALA A 68 -21.37 26.83 15.00
CA ALA A 68 -20.93 27.92 14.12
C ALA A 68 -21.19 27.60 12.63
N ALA A 69 -20.93 26.36 12.19
CA ALA A 69 -21.23 25.91 10.83
C ALA A 69 -22.73 25.91 10.52
N ALA A 70 -23.58 25.53 11.49
CA ALA A 70 -25.04 25.58 11.34
C ALA A 70 -25.59 27.02 11.25
N ALA A 71 -24.97 27.97 11.95
CA ALA A 71 -25.37 29.38 11.94
C ALA A 71 -24.90 30.13 10.68
N ALA A 72 -23.78 29.73 10.06
CA ALA A 72 -23.20 30.40 8.89
C ALA A 72 -23.84 29.99 7.54
N GLY A 73 -24.99 29.31 7.54
CA GLY A 73 -25.55 28.73 6.31
C GLY A 73 -24.64 27.66 5.71
N GLY A 74 -24.02 26.86 6.60
CA GLY A 74 -22.87 26.00 6.33
C GLY A 74 -23.03 25.15 5.08
N GLY A 75 -21.99 25.22 4.23
CA GLY A 75 -21.83 24.50 2.99
C GLY A 75 -21.75 22.99 3.18
N ARG A 76 -22.86 22.38 3.58
CA ARG A 76 -23.15 20.98 3.26
C ARG A 76 -23.28 20.89 1.76
N SER A 77 -22.15 20.72 1.08
CA SER A 77 -22.16 20.20 -0.29
C SER A 77 -22.94 18.88 -0.25
N MET A 78 -23.86 18.73 -1.19
CA MET A 78 -24.82 17.62 -1.35
C MET A 78 -24.17 16.21 -1.33
N ILE A 79 -22.83 16.14 -1.34
CA ILE A 79 -21.98 14.95 -1.46
C ILE A 79 -21.21 14.62 -0.15
N GLY A 80 -21.40 15.36 0.95
CA GLY A 80 -20.79 14.99 2.26
C GLY A 80 -19.27 15.24 2.37
N LEU A 81 -18.72 16.09 1.49
CA LEU A 81 -17.31 16.50 1.48
C LEU A 81 -17.07 17.59 2.55
N ASN A 82 -16.97 17.22 3.83
CA ASN A 82 -16.64 18.19 4.88
C ASN A 82 -15.14 18.54 4.82
N VAL A 83 -14.83 19.80 4.49
CA VAL A 83 -13.45 20.36 4.51
C VAL A 83 -13.28 21.50 5.53
N GLU A 84 -14.29 21.77 6.36
CA GLU A 84 -14.29 22.88 7.33
C GLU A 84 -13.14 22.75 8.35
N HIS A 85 -12.84 21.52 8.75
CA HIS A 85 -11.71 21.20 9.62
C HIS A 85 -10.34 21.66 9.05
N LEU A 86 -10.19 21.73 7.72
CA LEU A 86 -8.98 22.26 7.08
C LEU A 86 -8.95 23.78 7.05
N VAL A 87 -10.12 24.44 7.11
CA VAL A 87 -10.23 25.90 7.22
C VAL A 87 -9.83 26.35 8.62
N HIS A 88 -10.41 25.71 9.66
CA HIS A 88 -10.19 26.11 11.05
C HIS A 88 -8.84 25.61 11.61
N HIS A 89 -8.47 24.36 11.30
CA HIS A 89 -7.30 23.71 11.89
C HIS A 89 -6.42 23.01 10.84
N PRO A 90 -5.90 23.73 9.84
CA PRO A 90 -5.22 23.14 8.67
C PRO A 90 -4.09 22.17 9.04
N ILE A 91 -3.22 22.55 9.98
CA ILE A 91 -2.03 21.74 10.32
C ILE A 91 -2.41 20.45 11.04
N ARG A 92 -3.33 20.52 12.02
CA ARG A 92 -3.79 19.33 12.77
C ARG A 92 -4.55 18.38 11.84
N SER A 93 -5.39 18.94 10.98
CA SER A 93 -6.13 18.23 9.95
C SER A 93 -5.20 17.50 8.99
N LEU A 94 -4.19 18.18 8.44
CA LEU A 94 -3.18 17.56 7.58
C LEU A 94 -2.42 16.45 8.30
N LEU A 95 -2.10 16.59 9.58
CA LEU A 95 -1.43 15.54 10.36
C LEU A 95 -2.30 14.27 10.45
N VAL A 96 -3.57 14.43 10.80
CA VAL A 96 -4.53 13.30 10.88
C VAL A 96 -4.74 12.65 9.52
N ILE A 97 -4.90 13.45 8.46
CA ILE A 97 -5.07 12.97 7.08
C ILE A 97 -3.84 12.17 6.65
N ASN A 98 -2.63 12.68 6.88
CA ASN A 98 -1.39 11.99 6.51
C ASN A 98 -1.22 10.68 7.28
N LEU A 99 -1.51 10.67 8.59
CA LEU A 99 -1.44 9.46 9.40
C LEU A 99 -2.43 8.40 8.93
N GLY A 100 -3.69 8.77 8.68
CA GLY A 100 -4.69 7.85 8.13
C GLY A 100 -4.30 7.34 6.74
N THR A 101 -3.78 8.23 5.89
CA THR A 101 -3.36 7.89 4.52
C THR A 101 -2.20 6.90 4.54
N LEU A 102 -1.23 7.09 5.45
CA LEU A 102 -0.13 6.16 5.66
C LEU A 102 -0.64 4.75 6.00
N LEU A 103 -1.61 4.63 6.91
CA LEU A 103 -2.18 3.32 7.28
C LEU A 103 -2.91 2.65 6.12
N VAL A 104 -3.72 3.42 5.38
CA VAL A 104 -4.44 2.93 4.19
C VAL A 104 -3.45 2.49 3.11
N GLN A 105 -2.40 3.27 2.88
CA GLN A 105 -1.37 2.95 1.90
C GLN A 105 -0.51 1.76 2.32
N LEU A 106 -0.20 1.58 3.61
CA LEU A 106 0.46 0.38 4.11
C LEU A 106 -0.36 -0.89 3.82
N TRP A 107 -1.66 -0.85 4.11
CA TRP A 107 -2.58 -1.95 3.82
C TRP A 107 -2.65 -2.24 2.32
N PHE A 108 -2.84 -1.21 1.49
CA PHE A 108 -2.95 -1.36 0.04
C PHE A 108 -1.65 -1.85 -0.60
N THR A 109 -0.51 -1.31 -0.17
CA THR A 109 0.82 -1.72 -0.60
C THR A 109 1.08 -3.20 -0.28
N ASN A 110 0.65 -3.65 0.90
CA ASN A 110 0.77 -5.07 1.27
C ASN A 110 -0.04 -5.97 0.31
N PHE A 111 -1.24 -5.52 -0.09
CA PHE A 111 -2.01 -6.20 -1.13
C PHE A 111 -1.27 -6.20 -2.48
N LEU A 112 -0.77 -5.05 -2.95
CA LEU A 112 -0.02 -4.95 -4.21
C LEU A 112 1.22 -5.85 -4.21
N ARG A 113 1.91 -5.95 -3.07
CA ARG A 113 3.06 -6.87 -2.91
C ARG A 113 2.62 -8.32 -3.06
N SER A 114 1.50 -8.72 -2.45
CA SER A 114 0.93 -10.06 -2.62
C SER A 114 0.54 -10.32 -4.07
N TRP A 115 -0.07 -9.35 -4.75
CA TRP A 115 -0.46 -9.47 -6.15
C TRP A 115 0.77 -9.62 -7.06
N ARG A 116 1.79 -8.77 -6.89
CA ARG A 116 3.05 -8.89 -7.64
C ARG A 116 3.69 -10.27 -7.49
N ASN A 117 3.77 -10.78 -6.26
CA ASN A 117 4.38 -12.08 -6.00
C ASN A 117 3.63 -13.22 -6.69
N SER A 118 2.30 -13.09 -6.88
CA SER A 118 1.52 -14.08 -7.64
C SER A 118 1.78 -14.06 -9.14
N LEU A 119 2.16 -12.90 -9.70
CA LEU A 119 2.46 -12.75 -11.13
C LEU A 119 3.84 -13.29 -11.50
N VAL A 120 4.79 -13.31 -10.56
CA VAL A 120 6.16 -13.80 -10.80
C VAL A 120 6.22 -15.32 -10.89
N GLY A 121 5.17 -16.04 -10.44
CA GLY A 121 5.16 -17.50 -10.37
C GLY A 121 6.26 -18.06 -9.45
N PRO A 122 6.24 -19.37 -9.13
CA PRO A 122 7.44 -20.03 -8.64
C PRO A 122 8.44 -20.05 -9.80
N THR A 123 9.42 -19.13 -9.82
CA THR A 123 10.40 -19.08 -10.89
C THR A 123 11.11 -20.42 -11.04
N ALA A 124 11.15 -20.91 -12.29
CA ALA A 124 12.03 -21.93 -12.84
C ALA A 124 13.51 -21.47 -12.79
N SER A 125 13.97 -21.13 -11.59
CA SER A 125 15.35 -20.81 -11.27
C SER A 125 15.72 -21.68 -10.08
N HIS A 126 16.02 -22.94 -10.38
CA HIS A 126 16.98 -23.84 -9.74
C HIS A 126 16.60 -25.27 -10.18
N GLU A 127 17.30 -25.78 -11.20
CA GLU A 127 17.68 -27.20 -11.15
C GLU A 127 18.32 -27.41 -9.76
N PRO A 128 17.93 -28.47 -9.02
CA PRO A 128 18.44 -28.69 -7.68
C PRO A 128 19.89 -29.18 -7.79
N SER A 129 20.85 -28.25 -7.84
CA SER A 129 22.19 -28.53 -7.36
C SER A 129 22.10 -28.72 -5.85
N THR A 130 21.92 -29.98 -5.45
CA THR A 130 22.33 -30.57 -4.17
C THR A 130 22.36 -29.65 -2.94
N SER A 131 21.40 -29.87 -2.04
CA SER A 131 21.48 -29.60 -0.58
C SER A 131 21.11 -28.21 -0.01
N GLU A 132 19.96 -27.64 -0.40
CA GLU A 132 19.23 -26.76 0.54
C GLU A 132 17.78 -27.22 0.69
N LYS A 133 17.57 -28.14 1.63
CA LYS A 133 16.26 -28.58 2.08
C LYS A 133 15.54 -27.36 2.67
N SER A 134 14.66 -26.73 1.90
CA SER A 134 13.82 -25.62 2.33
C SER A 134 12.88 -26.07 3.46
N GLN A 135 13.41 -26.04 4.69
CA GLN A 135 12.63 -26.32 5.88
C GLN A 135 11.48 -25.30 6.01
N PRO A 136 10.26 -25.75 6.29
CA PRO A 136 9.07 -24.91 6.35
C PRO A 136 9.23 -23.76 7.36
N LEU A 137 8.51 -22.65 7.15
CA LEU A 137 8.50 -21.53 8.09
C LEU A 137 8.20 -22.02 9.52
N PRO A 138 8.83 -21.42 10.55
CA PRO A 138 8.48 -21.73 11.93
C PRO A 138 6.98 -21.46 12.15
N ASP A 139 6.32 -22.39 12.80
CA ASP A 139 4.88 -22.36 13.10
C ASP A 139 4.44 -20.97 13.61
N LYS A 140 3.26 -20.48 13.17
CA LYS A 140 2.76 -19.15 13.61
C LYS A 140 2.73 -19.01 15.13
N HIS A 141 2.38 -20.09 15.83
CA HIS A 141 2.39 -20.14 17.30
C HIS A 141 3.80 -20.09 17.91
N ARG A 142 4.81 -20.64 17.21
CA ARG A 142 6.23 -20.58 17.61
C ARG A 142 6.78 -19.18 17.42
N LEU A 143 6.46 -18.53 16.30
CA LEU A 143 6.81 -17.13 16.02
C LEU A 143 6.18 -16.16 17.04
N ALA A 144 4.89 -16.33 17.34
CA ALA A 144 4.20 -15.49 18.32
C ALA A 144 4.81 -15.62 19.72
N ARG A 145 5.18 -16.85 20.13
CA ARG A 145 5.89 -17.09 21.39
C ARG A 145 7.27 -16.41 21.41
N GLN A 146 8.07 -16.56 20.35
CA GLN A 146 9.38 -15.94 20.24
C GLN A 146 9.32 -14.41 20.25
N LEU A 147 8.36 -13.82 19.51
CA LEU A 147 8.14 -12.37 19.52
C LEU A 147 7.70 -11.87 20.89
N LYS A 148 6.83 -12.61 21.59
CA LYS A 148 6.38 -12.28 22.95
C LYS A 148 7.54 -12.34 23.94
N THR A 149 8.38 -13.37 23.91
CA THR A 149 9.55 -13.48 24.80
C THR A 149 10.59 -12.40 24.51
N LEU A 150 10.82 -12.06 23.25
CA LEU A 150 11.69 -10.96 22.86
C LEU A 150 11.16 -9.60 23.33
N PHE A 151 9.87 -9.34 23.14
CA PHE A 151 9.23 -8.11 23.56
C PHE A 151 9.33 -7.93 25.08
N LEU A 152 9.03 -9.00 25.85
CA LEU A 152 9.18 -9.00 27.30
C LEU A 152 10.64 -8.82 27.74
N SER A 153 11.59 -9.41 27.01
CA SER A 153 13.03 -9.22 27.29
C SER A 153 13.55 -7.85 26.86
N LEU A 154 12.93 -7.18 25.90
CA LEU A 154 13.31 -5.83 25.47
C LEU A 154 12.76 -4.77 26.43
N ILE A 155 11.54 -4.96 26.94
CA ILE A 155 10.92 -4.01 27.89
C ILE A 155 11.73 -3.91 29.19
N SER A 156 12.31 -5.02 29.65
CA SER A 156 13.04 -5.08 30.91
C SER A 156 14.53 -4.74 30.81
N ALA A 157 15.07 -4.55 29.60
CA ALA A 157 16.51 -4.39 29.38
C ALA A 157 16.87 -2.95 28.95
N PRO A 158 18.07 -2.46 29.32
CA PRO A 158 18.58 -1.18 28.86
C PRO A 158 18.88 -1.20 27.33
N PRO A 159 18.72 -0.06 26.62
CA PRO A 159 18.83 -0.01 25.15
C PRO A 159 20.17 -0.48 24.57
N SER A 160 21.24 -0.41 25.36
CA SER A 160 22.59 -0.82 24.96
C SER A 160 22.76 -2.35 24.80
N GLU A 161 21.92 -3.16 25.44
CA GLU A 161 21.99 -4.63 25.37
C GLU A 161 21.11 -5.24 24.28
N PHE A 162 20.23 -4.46 23.66
CA PHE A 162 19.30 -4.93 22.62
C PHE A 162 19.98 -5.67 21.47
N PRO A 163 21.10 -5.20 20.88
CA PRO A 163 21.71 -5.89 19.75
C PRO A 163 22.21 -7.29 20.12
N LYS A 164 22.75 -7.44 21.33
CA LYS A 164 23.30 -8.71 21.84
C LYS A 164 22.18 -9.71 22.15
N ARG A 165 21.11 -9.26 22.80
CA ARG A 165 19.94 -10.11 23.12
C ARG A 165 19.16 -10.51 21.88
N LEU A 166 19.00 -9.59 20.92
CA LEU A 166 18.39 -9.89 19.62
C LEU A 166 19.22 -10.90 18.83
N ALA A 167 20.55 -10.89 18.95
CA ALA A 167 21.41 -11.89 18.30
C ALA A 167 21.36 -13.28 18.99
N LYS A 168 21.08 -13.32 20.30
CA LYS A 168 21.06 -14.55 21.11
C LYS A 168 19.74 -15.30 21.07
N GLU A 169 18.62 -14.59 21.17
CA GLU A 169 17.28 -15.18 21.35
C GLU A 169 16.50 -15.38 20.04
N LEU A 170 17.01 -14.84 18.93
CA LEU A 170 16.31 -14.81 17.64
C LEU A 170 16.81 -15.94 16.74
N ASP A 171 15.88 -16.76 16.24
CA ASP A 171 16.16 -17.75 15.19
C ASP A 171 16.87 -17.09 13.99
N PRO A 172 17.96 -17.67 13.44
CA PRO A 172 18.68 -17.10 12.29
C PRO A 172 17.78 -16.79 11.08
N LYS A 173 16.69 -17.54 10.85
CA LYS A 173 15.70 -17.23 9.80
C LYS A 173 14.87 -16.00 10.13
N LEU A 174 14.40 -15.88 11.36
CA LEU A 174 13.62 -14.71 11.81
C LEU A 174 14.52 -13.46 11.84
N ARG A 175 15.78 -13.62 12.24
CA ARG A 175 16.82 -12.58 12.17
C ARG A 175 17.05 -12.09 10.76
N SER A 176 17.20 -12.99 9.79
CA SER A 176 17.37 -12.59 8.39
C SER A 176 16.11 -11.93 7.82
N LEU A 177 14.91 -12.40 8.18
CA LEU A 177 13.64 -11.77 7.80
C LEU A 177 13.49 -10.36 8.40
N ILE A 178 13.78 -10.19 9.68
CA ILE A 178 13.72 -8.90 10.38
C ILE A 178 14.75 -7.95 9.79
N PHE A 179 15.98 -8.40 9.54
CA PHE A 179 17.02 -7.57 8.94
C PHE A 179 16.64 -7.10 7.54
N ARG A 180 16.15 -8.01 6.68
CA ARG A 180 15.62 -7.67 5.34
C ARG A 180 14.46 -6.67 5.43
N SER A 181 13.53 -6.89 6.34
CA SER A 181 12.37 -5.99 6.53
C SER A 181 12.79 -4.62 7.05
N THR A 182 13.77 -4.57 7.95
CA THR A 182 14.35 -3.34 8.51
C THR A 182 15.08 -2.55 7.42
N LEU A 183 15.84 -3.23 6.57
CA LEU A 183 16.53 -2.61 5.45
C LEU A 183 15.54 -1.99 4.45
N LEU A 184 14.52 -2.75 4.05
CA LEU A 184 13.47 -2.25 3.16
C LEU A 184 12.72 -1.05 3.75
N LEU A 185 12.46 -1.06 5.06
CA LEU A 185 11.82 0.07 5.74
C LEU A 185 12.72 1.31 5.76
N LYS A 186 14.02 1.15 6.00
CA LYS A 186 15.00 2.24 5.97
C LYS A 186 15.11 2.84 4.56
N GLU A 187 15.18 2.01 3.52
CA GLU A 187 15.20 2.47 2.13
C GLU A 187 13.92 3.23 1.78
N ALA A 188 12.76 2.69 2.12
CA ALA A 188 11.49 3.35 1.87
C ALA A 188 11.41 4.70 2.60
N LEU A 189 11.85 4.77 3.86
CA LEU A 189 11.88 6.02 4.62
C LEU A 189 12.78 7.07 3.95
N LEU A 190 13.97 6.67 3.50
CA LEU A 190 14.89 7.56 2.79
C LEU A 190 14.27 8.08 1.49
N ILE A 191 13.69 7.19 0.66
CA ILE A 191 13.05 7.56 -0.60
C ILE A 191 11.92 8.55 -0.36
N ASN A 192 11.01 8.26 0.57
CA ASN A 192 9.88 9.15 0.84
C ASN A 192 10.31 10.48 1.45
N THR A 193 11.41 10.51 2.22
CA THR A 193 11.98 11.77 2.73
C THR A 193 12.51 12.63 1.59
N VAL A 194 13.25 12.03 0.63
CA VAL A 194 13.73 12.75 -0.56
C VAL A 194 12.55 13.26 -1.39
N ILE A 195 11.53 12.43 -1.61
CA ILE A 195 10.32 12.82 -2.35
C ILE A 195 9.58 13.95 -1.65
N LEU A 196 9.44 13.90 -0.33
CA LEU A 196 8.84 14.98 0.47
C LEU A 196 9.57 16.30 0.27
N LEU A 197 10.91 16.29 0.34
CA LEU A 197 11.72 17.49 0.14
C LEU A 197 11.62 18.04 -1.28
N VAL A 198 11.67 17.16 -2.29
CA VAL A 198 11.53 17.56 -3.70
C VAL A 198 10.15 18.15 -3.97
N ILE A 199 9.07 17.50 -3.53
CA ILE A 199 7.72 18.03 -3.71
C ILE A 199 7.57 19.37 -2.98
N THR A 200 8.07 19.49 -1.75
CA THR A 200 8.01 20.76 -1.01
C THR A 200 8.75 21.87 -1.74
N ALA A 201 9.95 21.60 -2.28
CA ALA A 201 10.68 22.55 -3.10
C ALA A 201 9.91 22.95 -4.35
N LEU A 202 9.31 21.98 -5.06
CA LEU A 202 8.48 22.25 -6.24
C LEU A 202 7.26 23.12 -5.90
N LEU A 203 6.57 22.86 -4.80
CA LEU A 203 5.43 23.70 -4.36
C LEU A 203 5.88 25.14 -4.14
N VAL A 204 7.02 25.36 -3.48
CA VAL A 204 7.57 26.70 -3.23
C VAL A 204 8.00 27.38 -4.53
N LEU A 205 8.69 26.66 -5.43
CA LEU A 205 9.09 27.16 -6.75
C LEU A 205 7.88 27.53 -7.63
N LEU A 206 6.75 26.82 -7.46
CA LEU A 206 5.48 27.10 -8.15
C LEU A 206 4.64 28.19 -7.46
N GLY A 207 5.18 28.87 -6.43
CA GLY A 207 4.57 30.04 -5.81
C GLY A 207 3.93 29.81 -4.44
N ALA A 208 4.02 28.62 -3.85
CA ALA A 208 3.58 28.42 -2.47
C ALA A 208 4.49 29.18 -1.50
N SER A 209 3.90 30.03 -0.66
CA SER A 209 4.69 30.80 0.31
C SER A 209 5.37 29.90 1.35
N ALA A 210 6.62 30.24 1.68
CA ALA A 210 7.42 29.59 2.72
C ALA A 210 7.94 30.57 3.79
N SER A 211 7.44 31.80 3.80
CA SER A 211 7.92 32.87 4.68
C SER A 211 7.57 32.66 6.15
N SER A 212 6.44 32.00 6.44
CA SER A 212 6.01 31.65 7.79
C SER A 212 6.13 30.15 8.05
N LEU A 213 6.51 29.78 9.28
CA LEU A 213 6.54 28.39 9.76
C LEU A 213 5.19 27.68 9.57
N SER A 214 4.08 28.41 9.73
CA SER A 214 2.74 27.87 9.51
C SER A 214 2.50 27.47 8.04
N GLN A 215 2.95 28.30 7.10
CA GLN A 215 2.83 28.00 5.67
C GLN A 215 3.76 26.84 5.27
N LEU A 216 4.96 26.79 5.83
CA LEU A 216 5.88 25.67 5.64
C LEU A 216 5.26 24.34 6.08
N PHE A 217 4.61 24.29 7.26
CA PHE A 217 3.92 23.08 7.71
C PHE A 217 2.75 22.68 6.80
N LYS A 218 2.02 23.64 6.22
CA LYS A 218 0.98 23.35 5.22
C LYS A 218 1.59 22.76 3.94
N ASN A 219 2.71 23.30 3.47
CA ASN A 219 3.44 22.80 2.29
C ASN A 219 3.96 21.38 2.53
N LEU A 220 4.61 21.14 3.68
CA LEU A 220 5.08 19.82 4.09
C LEU A 220 3.92 18.84 4.24
N GLY A 221 2.78 19.28 4.80
CA GLY A 221 1.59 18.45 4.93
C GLY A 221 0.99 18.02 3.59
N LEU A 222 0.91 18.93 2.62
CA LEU A 222 0.46 18.63 1.25
C LEU A 222 1.48 17.73 0.52
N ALA A 223 2.78 18.04 0.64
CA ALA A 223 3.84 17.25 0.02
C ALA A 223 3.91 15.83 0.56
N CYS A 224 3.72 15.65 1.88
CA CYS A 224 3.61 14.34 2.52
C CYS A 224 2.42 13.57 1.96
N PHE A 225 1.26 14.23 1.85
CA PHE A 225 0.04 13.59 1.34
C PHE A 225 0.21 13.12 -0.11
N LEU A 226 0.79 13.97 -0.97
CA LEU A 226 1.08 13.61 -2.35
C LEU A 226 2.13 12.49 -2.46
N GLY A 227 3.17 12.53 -1.61
CA GLY A 227 4.17 11.47 -1.48
C GLY A 227 3.55 10.13 -1.09
N LEU A 228 2.65 10.14 -0.10
CA LEU A 228 1.93 8.95 0.37
C LEU A 228 0.97 8.39 -0.70
N LEU A 229 0.23 9.25 -1.41
CA LEU A 229 -0.67 8.80 -2.47
C LEU A 229 0.07 8.24 -3.70
N GLY A 230 1.12 8.92 -4.16
CA GLY A 230 1.76 8.61 -5.43
C GLY A 230 2.94 7.65 -5.33
N PHE A 231 3.83 7.86 -4.37
CA PHE A 231 5.17 7.25 -4.43
C PHE A 231 5.45 6.28 -3.29
N PHE A 232 4.75 6.38 -2.17
CA PHE A 232 4.94 5.50 -1.03
C PHE A 232 4.73 4.02 -1.37
N PRO A 233 3.66 3.61 -2.09
CA PRO A 233 3.52 2.21 -2.48
C PRO A 233 4.68 1.72 -3.37
N ALA A 234 5.14 2.55 -4.29
CA ALA A 234 6.29 2.25 -5.14
C ALA A 234 7.58 2.11 -4.32
N SER A 235 7.77 2.92 -3.29
CA SER A 235 8.94 2.83 -2.40
C SER A 235 9.07 1.48 -1.70
N LEU A 236 7.95 0.92 -1.25
CA LEU A 236 7.91 -0.36 -0.54
C LEU A 236 7.91 -1.58 -1.47
N LEU A 237 7.47 -1.41 -2.72
CA LEU A 237 7.51 -2.49 -3.72
C LEU A 237 8.88 -2.53 -4.39
N ILE A 238 9.33 -1.41 -4.95
CA ILE A 238 10.51 -1.35 -5.84
C ILE A 238 11.80 -1.25 -5.03
N GLY A 239 11.80 -0.53 -3.91
CA GLY A 239 13.00 -0.23 -3.13
C GLY A 239 14.02 0.64 -3.89
N TRP A 240 15.21 0.76 -3.33
CA TRP A 240 16.34 1.44 -3.98
C TRP A 240 17.04 0.49 -4.95
N ASN A 241 16.45 0.26 -6.14
CA ASN A 241 16.94 -0.76 -7.08
C ASN A 241 17.79 -0.16 -8.22
N GLN A 242 19.01 0.28 -7.91
CA GLN A 242 19.98 0.82 -8.88
C GLN A 242 20.80 -0.27 -9.62
N ALA A 243 20.69 -1.54 -9.23
CA ALA A 243 21.54 -2.62 -9.75
C ALA A 243 21.07 -3.25 -11.08
N ARG A 244 20.06 -2.69 -11.78
CA ARG A 244 19.61 -3.15 -13.10
C ARG A 244 19.91 -2.12 -14.17
N GLU A 245 20.09 -2.60 -15.39
CA GLU A 245 20.41 -1.84 -16.62
C GLU A 245 19.57 -0.57 -16.86
N LYS A 246 18.36 -0.48 -16.28
CA LYS A 246 17.59 0.76 -16.14
C LYS A 246 17.00 0.86 -14.73
N PRO A 247 17.16 1.98 -14.01
CA PRO A 247 16.53 2.16 -12.70
C PRO A 247 15.01 2.16 -12.86
N ASN A 248 14.32 1.24 -12.17
CA ASN A 248 12.87 1.02 -12.31
C ASN A 248 12.05 2.30 -12.11
N TRP A 249 12.48 3.19 -11.21
CA TRP A 249 11.84 4.47 -10.96
C TRP A 249 11.78 5.37 -12.19
N ILE A 250 12.91 5.54 -12.89
CA ILE A 250 12.98 6.38 -14.10
C ILE A 250 12.11 5.77 -15.19
N ARG A 251 12.18 4.45 -15.38
CA ARG A 251 11.38 3.77 -16.39
C ARG A 251 9.88 3.94 -16.16
N ILE A 252 9.43 3.79 -14.92
CA ILE A 252 8.00 3.84 -14.58
C ILE A 252 7.50 5.28 -14.58
N PHE A 253 8.14 6.18 -13.84
CA PHE A 253 7.60 7.52 -13.58
C PHE A 253 8.10 8.61 -14.52
N SER A 254 9.25 8.44 -15.16
CA SER A 254 9.81 9.44 -16.09
C SER A 254 9.61 9.04 -17.55
N ALA A 255 9.83 7.76 -17.88
CA ALA A 255 9.66 7.25 -19.24
C ALA A 255 8.25 6.71 -19.53
N PHE A 256 7.37 6.62 -18.52
CA PHE A 256 6.01 6.10 -18.65
C PHE A 256 5.93 4.72 -19.31
N GLN A 257 6.88 3.83 -18.98
CA GLN A 257 6.99 2.47 -19.55
C GLN A 257 6.76 1.39 -18.48
N PRO A 258 5.53 1.22 -17.95
CA PRO A 258 5.21 0.11 -17.05
C PRO A 258 5.29 -1.22 -17.80
N LYS A 259 5.84 -2.26 -17.16
CA LYS A 259 6.04 -3.61 -17.73
C LYS A 259 4.95 -4.61 -17.32
N ASN A 260 4.23 -4.32 -16.25
CA ASN A 260 3.21 -5.21 -15.71
C ASN A 260 2.08 -4.40 -15.08
N GLU A 261 0.96 -5.08 -14.82
CA GLU A 261 -0.25 -4.47 -14.25
C GLU A 261 -0.02 -3.79 -12.89
N VAL A 262 0.90 -4.32 -12.08
CA VAL A 262 1.22 -3.73 -10.78
C VAL A 262 1.94 -2.39 -10.96
N GLU A 263 2.83 -2.27 -11.95
CA GLU A 263 3.48 -1.01 -12.27
C GLU A 263 2.50 0.02 -12.84
N VAL A 264 1.49 -0.41 -13.62
CA VAL A 264 0.38 0.47 -14.05
C VAL A 264 -0.43 0.95 -12.85
N ALA A 265 -0.74 0.05 -11.92
CA ALA A 265 -1.43 0.35 -10.66
C ALA A 265 -0.62 1.25 -9.70
N LEU A 266 0.68 1.44 -9.93
CA LEU A 266 1.52 2.43 -9.24
C LEU A 266 1.58 3.76 -10.01
N LEU A 267 1.75 3.70 -11.32
CA LEU A 267 1.98 4.86 -12.18
C LEU A 267 0.74 5.75 -12.31
N PHE A 268 -0.41 5.18 -12.68
CA PHE A 268 -1.59 5.98 -13.03
C PHE A 268 -2.15 6.75 -11.82
N PRO A 269 -2.30 6.14 -10.62
CA PRO A 269 -2.75 6.89 -9.44
C PRO A 269 -1.77 7.98 -9.01
N ALA A 270 -0.46 7.76 -9.18
CA ALA A 270 0.56 8.76 -8.86
C ALA A 270 0.52 9.95 -9.82
N PHE A 271 0.47 9.68 -11.13
CA PHE A 271 0.33 10.72 -12.14
C PHE A 271 -0.97 11.50 -11.95
N GLY A 272 -2.08 10.80 -11.74
CA GLY A 272 -3.37 11.40 -11.45
C GLY A 272 -3.33 12.31 -10.21
N ALA A 273 -2.70 11.87 -9.12
CA ALA A 273 -2.56 12.69 -7.91
C ALA A 273 -1.75 13.97 -8.16
N CYS A 274 -0.61 13.88 -8.87
CA CYS A 274 0.21 15.04 -9.20
C CYS A 274 -0.54 16.02 -10.11
N PHE A 275 -1.15 15.51 -11.18
CA PHE A 275 -1.93 16.31 -12.12
C PHE A 275 -3.15 16.95 -11.45
N GLY A 276 -3.86 16.19 -10.61
CA GLY A 276 -4.99 16.68 -9.82
C GLY A 276 -4.59 17.77 -8.82
N THR A 277 -3.41 17.64 -8.18
CA THR A 277 -2.86 18.68 -7.29
C THR A 277 -2.62 19.97 -8.06
N TRP A 278 -2.02 19.87 -9.25
CA TRP A 278 -1.75 21.00 -10.13
C TRP A 278 -3.04 21.70 -10.57
N LEU A 279 -4.06 20.93 -11.01
CA LEU A 279 -5.39 21.49 -11.32
C LEU A 279 -6.06 22.12 -10.08
N GLY A 280 -5.86 21.54 -8.90
CA GLY A 280 -6.34 22.08 -7.64
C GLY A 280 -5.75 23.44 -7.26
N ALA A 281 -4.65 23.87 -7.88
CA ALA A 281 -4.10 25.21 -7.67
C ALA A 281 -4.88 26.29 -8.46
N ILE A 282 -5.59 25.92 -9.54
CA ILE A 282 -6.29 26.85 -10.43
C ILE A 282 -7.34 27.69 -9.70
N PRO A 283 -8.18 27.15 -8.78
CA PRO A 283 -9.21 27.95 -8.11
C PRO A 283 -8.69 28.92 -7.06
N ILE A 284 -7.42 28.85 -6.66
CA ILE A 284 -6.84 29.69 -5.60
C ILE A 284 -6.82 31.18 -5.96
N PRO A 285 -6.33 31.60 -7.16
CA PRO A 285 -6.34 33.01 -7.56
C PRO A 285 -7.70 33.54 -8.03
N LEU A 286 -8.78 32.75 -8.02
CA LEU A 286 -10.11 33.25 -8.40
C LEU A 286 -10.73 34.03 -7.25
N ASP A 287 -11.27 35.22 -7.53
CA ASP A 287 -11.93 36.12 -6.56
C ASP A 287 -13.33 35.64 -6.13
N TRP A 288 -13.48 34.35 -5.82
CA TRP A 288 -14.73 33.83 -5.23
C TRP A 288 -14.82 34.09 -3.71
N ASP A 289 -13.69 34.47 -3.08
CA ASP A 289 -13.56 34.78 -1.65
C ASP A 289 -14.19 33.72 -0.73
N ARG A 290 -13.95 32.44 -1.04
CA ARG A 290 -14.52 31.32 -0.28
C ARG A 290 -13.49 30.63 0.60
N PRO A 291 -13.88 30.20 1.83
CA PRO A 291 -12.96 29.56 2.76
C PRO A 291 -12.36 28.25 2.22
N TRP A 292 -13.08 27.54 1.32
CA TRP A 292 -12.58 26.33 0.69
C TRP A 292 -11.44 26.57 -0.31
N GLN A 293 -11.21 27.81 -0.77
CA GLN A 293 -10.08 28.19 -1.64
C GLN A 293 -8.75 28.29 -0.88
N ALA A 294 -8.77 28.27 0.46
CA ALA A 294 -7.57 28.47 1.26
C ALA A 294 -6.53 27.36 1.03
N TRP A 295 -5.25 27.75 0.94
CA TRP A 295 -4.15 26.79 0.82
C TRP A 295 -4.03 25.87 2.06
N PRO A 296 -3.86 24.53 1.89
CA PRO A 296 -3.70 23.76 0.65
C PRO A 296 -4.96 22.97 0.23
N ILE A 297 -6.17 23.42 0.59
CA ILE A 297 -7.42 22.63 0.53
C ILE A 297 -7.71 22.13 -0.90
N THR A 298 -7.78 23.03 -1.86
CA THR A 298 -8.14 22.71 -3.25
C THR A 298 -7.13 21.77 -3.91
N CYS A 299 -5.83 21.96 -3.62
CA CYS A 299 -4.76 21.08 -4.06
C CYS A 299 -4.88 19.68 -3.45
N LEU A 300 -5.21 19.58 -2.16
CA LEU A 300 -5.41 18.29 -1.48
C LEU A 300 -6.64 17.54 -2.03
N VAL A 301 -7.74 18.25 -2.26
CA VAL A 301 -8.94 17.69 -2.91
C VAL A 301 -8.60 17.23 -4.32
N GLY A 302 -7.94 18.08 -5.11
CA GLY A 302 -7.48 17.77 -6.46
C GLY A 302 -6.59 16.52 -6.51
N ALA A 303 -5.63 16.41 -5.58
CA ALA A 303 -4.77 15.23 -5.45
C ALA A 303 -5.60 13.95 -5.20
N SER A 304 -6.59 14.01 -4.31
CA SER A 304 -7.44 12.86 -3.98
C SER A 304 -8.33 12.43 -5.15
N VAL A 305 -8.93 13.38 -5.88
CA VAL A 305 -9.78 13.12 -7.05
C VAL A 305 -8.94 12.59 -8.20
N GLY A 306 -7.80 13.22 -8.47
CA GLY A 306 -6.87 12.76 -9.49
C GLY A 306 -6.33 11.36 -9.22
N HIS A 307 -6.00 11.05 -7.96
CA HIS A 307 -5.62 9.70 -7.54
C HIS A 307 -6.73 8.67 -7.79
N ALA A 308 -7.99 9.03 -7.50
CA ALA A 308 -9.15 8.19 -7.76
C ALA A 308 -9.33 7.90 -9.25
N ILE A 309 -9.25 8.94 -10.09
CA ILE A 309 -9.32 8.80 -11.55
C ILE A 309 -8.19 7.91 -12.07
N GLY A 310 -6.94 8.15 -11.62
CA GLY A 310 -5.79 7.32 -11.99
C GLY A 310 -5.93 5.85 -11.57
N SER A 311 -6.51 5.62 -10.39
CA SER A 311 -6.81 4.26 -9.89
C SER A 311 -7.85 3.56 -10.76
N ILE A 312 -8.92 4.25 -11.13
CA ILE A 312 -9.94 3.71 -12.05
C ILE A 312 -9.34 3.45 -13.43
N ALA A 313 -8.53 4.37 -13.96
CA ALA A 313 -7.85 4.18 -15.24
C ALA A 313 -6.95 2.95 -15.24
N SER A 314 -6.26 2.65 -14.13
CA SER A 314 -5.43 1.44 -14.03
C SER A 314 -6.24 0.14 -14.00
N ILE A 315 -7.46 0.15 -13.42
CA ILE A 315 -8.41 -0.97 -13.53
C ILE A 315 -8.79 -1.19 -14.99
N ILE A 316 -9.19 -0.11 -15.67
CA ILE A 316 -9.63 -0.16 -17.08
C ILE A 316 -8.50 -0.71 -17.96
N HIS A 317 -7.28 -0.21 -17.78
CA HIS A 317 -6.09 -0.72 -18.48
C HIS A 317 -5.91 -2.23 -18.22
N SER A 318 -5.96 -2.63 -16.94
CA SER A 318 -5.76 -4.03 -16.55
C SER A 318 -6.88 -4.97 -17.01
N ALA A 319 -8.09 -4.45 -17.23
CA ALA A 319 -9.19 -5.19 -17.83
C ALA A 319 -8.98 -5.33 -19.34
N SER A 320 -8.59 -4.26 -20.04
CA SER A 320 -8.33 -4.31 -21.49
C SER A 320 -7.20 -5.26 -21.88
N SER A 321 -6.12 -5.31 -21.10
CA SER A 321 -4.98 -6.19 -21.34
C SER A 321 -5.26 -7.68 -21.07
N SER A 322 -6.41 -8.00 -20.47
CA SER A 322 -6.83 -9.39 -20.25
C SER A 322 -7.57 -10.00 -21.45
N HIS A 323 -8.04 -9.15 -22.38
CA HIS A 323 -8.78 -9.57 -23.56
C HIS A 323 -7.93 -9.62 -24.84
N SER A 324 -6.70 -9.09 -24.79
CA SER A 324 -5.69 -9.13 -25.86
C SER A 324 -4.73 -10.30 -25.68
#